data_AF-A0A519V530-F1
#
_entry.id   AF-A0A519V530-F1
#
_cell.length_a   1.000
_cell.length_b   1.000
_cell.length_c   1.000
_cell.angle_alpha   90.00
_cell.angle_beta   90.00
_cell.angle_gamma   90.00
#
_symmetry.space_group_name_H-M   'P 1'
#
loop_
_entity.id
_entity.type
_entity.pdbx_description
1 polymer ?
#
loop_
_entity_poly.entity_id
_entity_poly.type
_entity_poly.pdbx_seq_one_letter_code
_entity_poly.pdbx_strand_id
1 'polypeptide(L)'
;MNTIPLQWSLLERITFRFSFCVLFLFMFFFNNGTMPLFYLIAKLQNALMHQFIPWLGEKVFHLPYPITEFTNGSGDTTYDYVVLCCVAVVSIVATLIWSALDTKRE
;
A
#
# COMPACT_ATOMS: atom_id res chain seq x y z
N MET A 1 38.10 20.43 3.64
CA MET A 1 37.11 20.01 2.63
C MET A 1 35.80 20.68 2.97
N ASN A 2 35.28 21.55 2.09
CA ASN A 2 33.93 22.08 2.25
C ASN A 2 32.95 20.97 1.88
N THR A 3 32.31 20.35 2.87
CA THR A 3 31.23 19.41 2.61
C THR A 3 29.99 20.21 2.23
N ILE A 4 29.54 20.11 0.98
CA ILE A 4 28.22 20.63 0.60
C ILE A 4 27.21 19.81 1.41
N PRO A 5 26.36 20.43 2.25
CA PRO A 5 25.35 19.68 2.98
C PRO A 5 24.43 19.02 1.96
N LEU A 6 24.26 17.69 2.06
CA LEU A 6 23.35 16.93 1.20
C LEU A 6 21.91 17.31 1.54
N GLN A 7 21.42 18.38 0.93
CA GLN A 7 20.04 18.84 1.11
C GLN A 7 19.18 18.27 -0.01
N TRP A 8 18.26 17.39 0.36
CA TRP A 8 17.29 16.85 -0.58
C TRP A 8 16.28 17.94 -0.92
N SER A 9 16.02 18.11 -2.21
CA SER A 9 14.92 18.90 -2.73
C SER A 9 13.56 18.35 -2.24
N LEU A 10 12.53 19.19 -2.30
CA LEU A 10 11.16 18.79 -1.95
C LEU A 10 10.71 17.56 -2.74
N LEU A 11 11.03 17.52 -4.04
CA LEU A 11 10.64 16.43 -4.92
C LEU A 11 11.31 15.10 -4.54
N GLU A 12 12.61 15.12 -4.21
CA GLU A 12 13.34 13.93 -3.77
C GLU A 12 12.75 13.38 -2.47
N ARG A 13 12.41 14.26 -1.51
CA ARG A 13 11.78 13.84 -0.24
C ARG A 13 10.41 13.23 -0.44
N ILE A 14 9.55 13.87 -1.24
CA ILE A 14 8.20 13.35 -1.52
C ILE A 14 8.29 12.01 -2.26
N THR A 15 9.14 11.94 -3.30
CA THR A 15 9.31 10.71 -4.09
C THR A 15 9.80 9.56 -3.24
N PHE A 16 10.77 9.81 -2.36
CA PHE A 16 11.26 8.80 -1.43
C PHE A 16 10.17 8.34 -0.44
N ARG A 17 9.48 9.28 0.23
CA ARG A 17 8.42 8.93 1.20
C ARG A 17 7.30 8.13 0.52
N PHE A 18 6.87 8.57 -0.66
CA PHE A 18 5.87 7.85 -1.45
C PHE A 18 6.35 6.45 -1.85
N SER A 19 7.56 6.35 -2.40
CA SER A 19 8.16 5.07 -2.82
C SER A 19 8.30 4.12 -1.63
N PHE A 20 8.74 4.62 -0.48
CA PHE A 20 8.82 3.84 0.74
C PHE A 20 7.45 3.33 1.18
N CYS A 21 6.46 4.22 1.27
CA CYS A 21 5.10 3.85 1.68
C CYS A 21 4.45 2.85 0.73
N VAL A 22 4.59 3.04 -0.60
CA VAL A 22 3.99 2.14 -1.58
C VAL A 22 4.68 0.79 -1.60
N LEU A 23 6.01 0.74 -1.55
CA LEU A 23 6.74 -0.53 -1.52
C LEU A 23 6.47 -1.30 -0.23
N PHE A 24 6.48 -0.61 0.91
CA PHE A 24 6.17 -1.24 2.20
C PHE A 24 4.76 -1.83 2.22
N LEU A 25 3.74 -1.05 1.84
CA LEU A 25 2.36 -1.51 1.81
C LEU A 25 2.14 -2.58 0.74
N PHE A 26 2.79 -2.47 -0.41
CA PHE A 26 2.75 -3.51 -1.45
C PHE A 26 3.31 -4.83 -0.92
N MET A 27 4.49 -4.82 -0.31
CA MET A 27 5.09 -6.03 0.28
C MET A 27 4.23 -6.61 1.41
N PHE A 28 3.54 -5.76 2.16
CA PHE A 28 2.63 -6.19 3.23
C PHE A 28 1.36 -6.84 2.66
N PHE A 29 0.69 -6.19 1.69
CA PHE A 29 -0.59 -6.65 1.14
C PHE A 29 -0.48 -7.75 0.10
N PHE A 30 0.57 -7.75 -0.72
CA PHE A 30 0.84 -8.75 -1.76
C PHE A 30 1.87 -9.79 -1.30
N ASN A 31 1.87 -10.15 -0.02
CA ASN A 31 2.78 -11.16 0.52
C ASN A 31 2.39 -12.56 0.01
N ASN A 32 3.30 -13.23 -0.68
CA ASN A 32 3.08 -14.56 -1.27
C ASN A 32 3.37 -15.74 -0.32
N GLY A 33 3.49 -15.50 0.98
CA GLY A 33 3.73 -16.54 1.99
C GLY A 33 5.19 -16.99 2.13
N THR A 34 6.14 -16.34 1.44
CA THR A 34 7.57 -16.69 1.53
C THR A 34 8.17 -16.42 2.91
N MET A 35 7.55 -15.56 3.74
CA MET A 35 8.03 -15.26 5.09
C MET A 35 7.29 -16.11 6.15
N PRO A 36 7.93 -17.13 6.76
CA PRO A 36 7.25 -18.07 7.66
C PRO A 36 6.64 -17.40 8.90
N LEU A 37 7.32 -16.39 9.45
CA LEU A 37 6.87 -15.64 10.63
C LEU A 37 5.64 -14.75 10.35
N PHE A 38 5.32 -14.50 9.08
CA PHE A 38 4.18 -13.68 8.69
C PHE A 38 2.91 -14.50 8.46
N TYR A 39 2.94 -15.83 8.60
CA TYR A 39 1.77 -16.67 8.30
C TYR A 39 0.51 -16.28 9.10
N LEU A 40 0.65 -16.06 10.42
CA LEU A 40 -0.47 -15.64 11.27
C LEU A 40 -1.01 -14.25 10.91
N ILE A 41 -0.10 -13.31 10.62
CA ILE A 41 -0.44 -11.95 10.20
C ILE A 41 -1.16 -11.99 8.85
N ALA A 42 -0.61 -12.73 7.89
CA ALA A 42 -1.19 -12.91 6.56
C ALA A 42 -2.58 -13.54 6.63
N LYS A 43 -2.79 -14.53 7.51
CA LYS A 43 -4.12 -15.15 7.69
C LYS A 43 -5.15 -14.15 8.19
N LEU A 44 -4.81 -13.36 9.22
CA LEU A 44 -5.71 -12.33 9.75
C LEU A 44 -5.99 -11.24 8.71
N GLN A 45 -4.93 -10.77 8.05
CA GLN A 45 -5.00 -9.79 6.98
C GLN A 45 -5.92 -10.24 5.84
N ASN A 46 -5.72 -11.47 5.34
CA ASN A 46 -6.55 -12.03 4.26
C ASN A 46 -8.02 -12.12 4.69
N ALA A 47 -8.30 -12.57 5.92
CA ALA A 47 -9.67 -12.62 6.43
C ALA A 47 -10.36 -11.24 6.45
N LEU A 48 -9.63 -10.20 6.86
CA LEU A 48 -10.16 -8.83 6.86
C LEU A 48 -10.33 -8.29 5.44
N MET A 49 -9.35 -8.51 4.56
CA MET A 49 -9.39 -8.00 3.19
C MET A 49 -10.46 -8.71 2.33
N HIS A 50 -10.69 -10.01 2.54
CA HIS A 50 -11.76 -10.74 1.86
C HIS A 50 -13.16 -10.26 2.25
N GLN A 51 -13.32 -9.47 3.32
CA GLN A 51 -14.57 -8.79 3.66
C GLN A 51 -14.56 -7.36 3.16
N PHE A 52 -13.47 -6.64 3.39
CA PHE A 52 -13.35 -5.23 3.08
C PHE A 52 -13.34 -4.93 1.57
N ILE A 53 -12.59 -5.70 0.78
CA ILE A 53 -12.42 -5.43 -0.64
C ILE A 53 -13.71 -5.70 -1.44
N PRO A 54 -14.45 -6.80 -1.23
CA PRO A 54 -15.77 -6.95 -1.85
C PRO A 54 -16.75 -5.85 -1.44
N TRP A 55 -16.77 -5.45 -0.16
CA TRP A 55 -17.59 -4.34 0.31
C TRP A 55 -17.25 -3.04 -0.41
N LEU A 56 -15.96 -2.75 -0.59
CA LEU A 56 -15.48 -1.57 -1.30
C LEU A 56 -15.84 -1.62 -2.79
N GLY A 57 -15.70 -2.80 -3.41
CA GLY A 57 -16.12 -3.06 -4.78
C GLY A 57 -17.61 -2.78 -5.01
N GLU A 58 -18.46 -3.20 -4.07
CA GLU A 58 -19.92 -2.98 -4.14
C GLU A 58 -20.30 -1.52 -3.83
N LYS A 59 -19.81 -0.96 -2.72
CA LYS A 59 -20.31 0.32 -2.17
C LYS A 59 -19.61 1.56 -2.70
N VAL A 60 -18.34 1.45 -3.09
CA VAL A 60 -17.54 2.60 -3.55
C VAL A 60 -17.38 2.55 -5.07
N PHE A 61 -16.94 1.41 -5.59
CA PHE A 61 -16.71 1.24 -7.03
C PHE A 61 -17.96 0.88 -7.83
N HIS A 62 -19.06 0.50 -7.16
CA HIS A 62 -20.32 0.10 -7.79
C HIS A 62 -20.12 -0.96 -8.89
N LEU A 63 -19.28 -1.96 -8.61
CA LEU A 63 -18.97 -3.00 -9.58
C LEU A 63 -20.24 -3.76 -10.00
N PRO A 64 -20.37 -4.11 -11.30
CA PRO A 64 -21.57 -4.77 -11.81
C PRO A 64 -21.72 -6.22 -11.35
N TYR A 65 -20.71 -6.78 -10.69
CA TYR A 65 -20.70 -8.13 -10.13
C TYR A 65 -19.93 -8.16 -8.81
N PRO A 66 -20.25 -9.10 -7.91
CA PRO A 66 -19.51 -9.27 -6.65
C PRO A 66 -18.11 -9.80 -6.92
N ILE A 67 -17.13 -9.31 -6.16
CA ILE A 67 -15.78 -9.87 -6.16
C ILE A 67 -15.83 -11.21 -5.41
N THR A 68 -15.75 -12.32 -6.15
CA THR A 68 -15.72 -13.69 -5.60
C THR A 68 -14.40 -14.41 -5.83
N GLU A 69 -13.60 -13.92 -6.77
CA GLU A 69 -12.25 -14.40 -7.03
C GLU A 69 -11.26 -13.59 -6.19
N PHE A 70 -10.64 -14.26 -5.22
CA PHE A 70 -9.55 -13.71 -4.42
C PHE A 70 -8.20 -14.01 -5.09
N THR A 71 -7.11 -13.56 -4.48
CA THR A 71 -5.74 -13.72 -4.99
C THR A 71 -5.48 -15.14 -5.50
N ASN A 72 -5.05 -15.22 -6.76
CA ASN A 72 -4.62 -16.44 -7.44
C ASN A 72 -3.09 -16.41 -7.66
N GLY A 73 -2.55 -17.37 -8.44
CA GLY A 73 -1.11 -17.43 -8.70
C GLY A 73 -0.56 -16.32 -9.62
N SER A 74 -1.39 -15.62 -10.40
CA SER A 74 -0.94 -14.56 -11.32
C SER A 74 -1.07 -13.15 -10.71
N GLY A 75 -1.96 -12.97 -9.75
CA GLY A 75 -2.32 -11.65 -9.22
C GLY A 75 -3.16 -10.81 -10.19
N ASP A 76 -3.66 -11.41 -11.27
CA ASP A 76 -4.51 -10.76 -12.27
C ASP A 76 -5.98 -11.02 -11.92
N THR A 77 -6.46 -10.31 -10.90
CA THR A 77 -7.85 -10.37 -10.44
C THR A 77 -8.37 -8.97 -10.14
N THR A 78 -9.69 -8.78 -10.27
CA THR A 78 -10.35 -7.53 -9.85
C THR A 78 -10.06 -7.22 -8.39
N TYR A 79 -10.01 -8.26 -7.54
CA TYR A 79 -9.65 -8.14 -6.13
C TYR A 79 -8.26 -7.48 -5.97
N ASP A 80 -7.24 -8.02 -6.64
CA ASP A 80 -5.86 -7.54 -6.56
C ASP A 80 -5.73 -6.10 -7.07
N TYR A 81 -6.44 -5.73 -8.15
CA TYR A 81 -6.47 -4.34 -8.62
C TYR A 81 -7.12 -3.37 -7.63
N VAL A 82 -8.18 -3.78 -6.93
CA VAL A 82 -8.81 -2.95 -5.89
C VAL A 82 -7.88 -2.81 -4.66
N VAL A 83 -7.18 -3.88 -4.27
CA VAL A 83 -6.15 -3.81 -3.23
C VAL A 83 -5.03 -2.84 -3.63
N LEU A 84 -4.55 -2.91 -4.87
CA LEU A 84 -3.52 -2.01 -5.39
C LEU A 84 -3.97 -0.54 -5.38
N CYS A 85 -5.24 -0.28 -5.72
CA CYS A 85 -5.83 1.05 -5.62
C CYS A 85 -5.83 1.56 -4.16
N CYS A 86 -6.23 0.71 -3.21
CA CYS A 86 -6.17 1.04 -1.78
C CYS A 86 -4.74 1.34 -1.33
N VAL A 87 -3.77 0.53 -1.74
CA VAL A 87 -2.35 0.75 -1.46
C VAL A 87 -1.92 2.12 -1.97
N ALA A 88 -2.22 2.46 -3.23
CA ALA A 88 -1.85 3.75 -3.81
C ALA A 88 -2.46 4.94 -3.03
N VAL A 89 -3.75 4.88 -2.70
CA VAL A 89 -4.44 5.94 -1.93
C VAL A 89 -3.84 6.08 -0.53
N VAL A 90 -3.65 4.96 0.19
CA VAL A 90 -3.07 4.99 1.54
C VAL A 90 -1.63 5.47 1.50
N SER A 91 -0.84 5.12 0.49
CA SER A 91 0.53 5.63 0.30
C SER A 91 0.56 7.14 0.09
N ILE A 92 -0.37 7.70 -0.69
CA ILE A 92 -0.49 9.15 -0.87
C ILE A 92 -0.81 9.80 0.49
N VAL A 93 -1.82 9.31 1.21
CA VAL A 93 -2.21 9.85 2.52
C VAL A 93 -1.07 9.76 3.53
N ALA A 94 -0.38 8.62 3.60
CA ALA A 94 0.77 8.43 4.48
C ALA A 94 1.92 9.38 4.13
N THR A 95 2.18 9.61 2.83
CA THR A 95 3.20 10.58 2.37
C THR A 95 2.86 12.00 2.79
N LEU A 96 1.59 12.39 2.69
CA LEU A 96 1.11 13.71 3.12
C LEU A 96 1.26 13.87 4.64
N ILE A 97 0.83 12.87 5.42
CA ILE A 97 0.96 12.86 6.88
C ILE A 97 2.44 12.95 7.27
N TRP A 98 3.30 12.11 6.69
CA TRP A 98 4.73 12.14 6.98
C TRP A 98 5.32 13.50 6.62
N SER A 99 5.01 14.05 5.46
CA SER A 99 5.53 15.36 5.05
C SER A 99 5.03 16.51 5.95
N ALA A 100 3.82 16.42 6.50
CA ALA A 100 3.29 17.41 7.43
C ALA A 100 3.90 17.30 8.84
N LEU A 101 4.25 16.08 9.29
CA LEU A 101 4.85 15.84 10.60
C LEU A 101 6.37 16.07 10.60
N ASP A 102 7.04 15.83 9.47
CA ASP A 102 8.50 15.96 9.31
C ASP A 102 8.92 17.39 8.97
N THR A 103 8.50 18.33 9.82
CA THR A 103 8.76 19.77 9.69
C THR A 103 9.97 20.25 10.49
N LYS A 104 10.61 19.37 11.26
CA LYS A 104 11.71 19.71 12.21
C LYS A 104 13.09 19.18 11.81
N ARG A 105 13.29 18.83 10.54
CA ARG A 105 14.59 18.33 10.01
C ARG A 105 15.30 19.32 9.08
N GLU A 106 14.90 20.58 9.11
CA GLU A 106 15.67 21.72 8.57
C GLU A 106 16.04 22.69 9.68
#